data_AF-A0A356E6B3-F1
#
_entry.id   AF-A0A356E6B3-F1
#
_cell.length_a   1.000
_cell.length_b   1.000
_cell.length_c   1.000
_cell.angle_alpha   90.00
_cell.angle_beta   90.00
_cell.angle_gamma   90.00
#
_symmetry.space_group_name_H-M   'P 1'
#
loop_
_entity.id
_entity.type
_entity.pdbx_description
1 polymer ?
#
loop_
_entity_poly.entity_id
_entity_poly.type
_entity_poly.pdbx_seq_one_letter_code
_entity_poly.pdbx_strand_id
1 'polypeptide(L)'
;MKQLAKLQRKLNYEFVDVTLLKQALTHRSAAVKHNERLEFLGDAILNFTIADALYHQFPHCNEGELSRMRATLVREPTLAELARQFGLGDYMALGPGELKSGGFRRESILADCVEAVIGAIS
;
A
#
# COMPACT_ATOMS: atom_id res chain seq x y z
N MET A 1 17.42 -9.40 -4.43
CA MET A 1 16.55 -10.32 -5.21
C MET A 1 15.87 -11.38 -4.33
N LYS A 2 16.59 -12.14 -3.49
CA LYS A 2 15.98 -13.15 -2.59
C LYS A 2 14.89 -12.62 -1.65
N GLN A 3 15.04 -11.38 -1.16
CA GLN A 3 14.04 -10.75 -0.28
C GLN A 3 12.72 -10.43 -1.02
N LEU A 4 12.77 -9.89 -2.25
CA LEU A 4 11.56 -9.59 -3.02
C LEU A 4 10.78 -10.85 -3.39
N ALA A 5 11.47 -11.96 -3.72
CA ALA A 5 10.81 -13.24 -3.95
C ALA A 5 10.11 -13.80 -2.70
N LYS A 6 10.58 -13.46 -1.49
CA LYS A 6 9.87 -13.79 -0.23
C LYS A 6 8.62 -12.92 -0.09
N LEU A 7 8.72 -11.62 -0.39
CA LEU A 7 7.58 -10.73 -0.34
C LEU A 7 6.48 -11.11 -1.35
N GLN A 8 6.83 -11.39 -2.61
CA GLN A 8 5.88 -11.86 -3.63
C GLN A 8 5.07 -13.08 -3.18
N ARG A 9 5.74 -14.05 -2.52
CA ARG A 9 5.06 -15.21 -1.93
C ARG A 9 4.11 -14.83 -0.79
N LYS A 10 4.48 -13.84 0.05
CA LYS A 10 3.59 -13.34 1.10
C LYS A 10 2.36 -12.63 0.51
N LEU A 11 2.56 -11.83 -0.53
CA LEU A 11 1.50 -11.13 -1.26
C LEU A 11 0.63 -12.06 -2.11
N ASN A 12 1.06 -13.32 -2.28
CA ASN A 12 0.47 -14.27 -3.23
C ASN A 12 0.35 -13.69 -4.65
N TYR A 13 1.36 -12.92 -5.07
CA TYR A 13 1.41 -12.26 -6.36
C TYR A 13 2.85 -12.21 -6.90
N GLU A 14 3.06 -12.66 -8.14
CA GLU A 14 4.34 -12.60 -8.83
C GLU A 14 4.33 -11.48 -9.86
N PHE A 15 5.19 -10.48 -9.68
CA PHE A 15 5.28 -9.35 -10.61
C PHE A 15 5.99 -9.80 -11.88
N VAL A 16 5.38 -9.50 -13.03
CA VAL A 16 6.02 -9.62 -14.34
C VAL A 16 7.25 -8.71 -14.41
N ASP A 17 7.10 -7.47 -13.94
CA ASP A 17 8.19 -6.52 -13.78
C ASP A 17 8.49 -6.25 -12.30
N VAL A 18 9.48 -6.96 -11.75
CA VAL A 18 9.93 -6.80 -10.36
C VAL A 18 10.44 -5.38 -10.07
N THR A 19 10.77 -4.58 -11.09
CA THR A 19 11.18 -3.18 -10.87
C THR A 19 10.02 -2.29 -10.40
N LEU A 20 8.77 -2.63 -10.73
CA LEU A 20 7.58 -1.95 -10.19
C LEU A 20 7.44 -2.19 -8.68
N LEU A 21 7.58 -3.45 -8.23
CA LEU A 21 7.59 -3.77 -6.80
C LEU A 21 8.74 -3.04 -6.07
N LYS A 22 9.94 -2.97 -6.68
CA LYS A 22 11.04 -2.19 -6.09
C LYS A 22 10.69 -0.70 -5.96
N GLN A 23 10.06 -0.11 -6.98
CA GLN A 23 9.65 1.29 -6.95
C GLN A 23 8.58 1.53 -5.87
N ALA A 24 7.58 0.65 -5.75
CA ALA A 24 6.54 0.72 -4.73
C ALA A 24 7.09 0.68 -3.30
N LEU A 25 8.19 -0.05 -3.09
CA LEU A 25 8.89 -0.15 -1.79
C LEU A 25 9.88 1.00 -1.55
N THR A 26 10.07 1.92 -2.49
CA THR A 26 11.06 2.99 -2.39
C THR A 26 10.41 4.30 -1.98
N HIS A 27 10.72 4.76 -0.77
CA HIS A 27 10.25 6.05 -0.28
C HIS A 27 11.02 7.21 -0.94
N ARG A 28 10.37 8.37 -1.09
CA ARG A 28 10.95 9.61 -1.67
C ARG A 28 12.29 10.03 -1.08
N SER A 29 12.57 9.69 0.19
CA SER A 29 13.84 10.02 0.84
C SER A 29 15.02 9.15 0.39
N ALA A 30 14.77 8.03 -0.30
CA ALA A 30 15.80 7.07 -0.71
C ALA A 30 16.28 7.30 -2.16
N ALA A 31 15.39 7.71 -3.07
CA ALA A 31 15.72 7.85 -4.49
C ALA A 31 14.78 8.81 -5.22
N VAL A 32 15.22 9.29 -6.40
CA VAL A 32 14.41 10.12 -7.31
C VAL A 32 13.23 9.34 -7.91
N LYS A 33 13.44 8.05 -8.22
CA LYS A 33 12.35 7.16 -8.66
C LYS A 33 11.79 6.44 -7.43
N HIS A 34 10.63 6.88 -6.96
CA HIS A 34 9.98 6.45 -5.72
C HIS A 34 8.50 6.12 -5.91
N ASN A 35 7.82 5.82 -4.80
CA ASN A 35 6.49 5.26 -4.72
C ASN A 35 5.32 6.25 -4.93
N GLU A 36 5.45 7.54 -4.64
CA GLU A 36 4.33 8.54 -4.67
C GLU A 36 3.41 8.47 -5.92
N ARG A 37 3.93 8.23 -7.13
CA ARG A 37 3.07 8.10 -8.32
C ARG A 37 2.27 6.79 -8.36
N LEU A 38 2.84 5.72 -7.83
CA LEU A 38 2.17 4.43 -7.68
C LEU A 38 1.17 4.46 -6.53
N GLU A 39 1.52 5.13 -5.43
CA GLU A 39 0.62 5.42 -4.30
C GLU A 39 -0.64 6.14 -4.79
N PHE A 40 -0.48 7.25 -5.52
CA PHE A 40 -1.60 7.99 -6.10
C PHE A 40 -2.52 7.11 -6.97
N LEU A 41 -1.95 6.24 -7.80
CA LEU A 41 -2.74 5.30 -8.61
C LEU A 41 -3.42 4.24 -7.75
N GLY A 42 -2.69 3.72 -6.77
CA GLY A 42 -3.14 2.67 -5.86
C GLY A 42 -4.28 3.10 -4.95
N ASP A 43 -4.25 4.33 -4.43
CA ASP A 43 -5.34 4.92 -3.64
C ASP A 43 -6.64 4.95 -4.45
N ALA A 44 -6.59 5.39 -5.71
CA ALA A 44 -7.76 5.41 -6.59
C ALA A 44 -8.32 4.00 -6.84
N ILE A 45 -7.44 3.03 -7.09
CA ILE A 45 -7.83 1.62 -7.30
C ILE A 45 -8.43 1.02 -6.02
N LEU A 46 -7.81 1.27 -4.87
CA LEU A 46 -8.27 0.79 -3.57
C LEU A 46 -9.65 1.35 -3.24
N ASN A 47 -9.84 2.66 -3.40
CA ASN A 47 -11.13 3.32 -3.17
C ASN A 47 -12.23 2.75 -4.06
N PHE A 48 -11.95 2.56 -5.34
CA PHE A 48 -12.91 1.94 -6.26
C PHE A 48 -13.24 0.51 -5.85
N THR A 49 -12.21 -0.32 -5.58
CA THR A 49 -12.37 -1.73 -5.24
C THR A 49 -13.21 -1.92 -3.97
N ILE A 50 -12.95 -1.10 -2.94
CA ILE A 50 -13.72 -1.15 -1.69
C ILE A 50 -15.13 -0.60 -1.90
N ALA A 51 -15.31 0.47 -2.68
CA ALA A 51 -16.64 0.99 -2.98
C ALA A 51 -17.49 -0.04 -3.74
N ASP A 52 -16.93 -0.70 -4.75
CA ASP A 52 -17.59 -1.76 -5.53
C ASP A 52 -17.98 -2.95 -4.65
N ALA A 53 -17.06 -3.42 -3.80
CA ALA A 53 -17.33 -4.50 -2.86
C ALA A 53 -18.46 -4.15 -1.88
N LEU A 54 -18.42 -2.96 -1.28
CA LEU A 54 -19.44 -2.50 -0.33
C LEU A 54 -20.81 -2.31 -1.00
N TYR A 55 -20.83 -1.77 -2.22
CA TYR A 55 -22.07 -1.59 -3.00
C TYR A 55 -22.80 -2.92 -3.21
N HIS A 56 -22.07 -3.96 -3.60
CA HIS A 56 -22.65 -5.29 -3.83
C HIS A 56 -22.97 -6.04 -2.53
N GLN A 57 -22.14 -5.89 -1.48
CA GLN A 57 -22.30 -6.60 -0.22
C GLN A 57 -23.43 -6.03 0.65
N PHE A 58 -23.71 -4.72 0.57
CA PHE A 58 -24.67 -4.03 1.42
C PHE A 58 -25.74 -3.28 0.60
N PRO A 59 -26.62 -3.98 -0.15
CA PRO A 59 -27.55 -3.38 -1.10
C PRO A 59 -28.65 -2.51 -0.47
N HIS A 60 -28.80 -2.55 0.86
CA HIS A 60 -29.80 -1.77 1.59
C HIS A 60 -29.21 -0.55 2.32
N CYS A 61 -27.89 -0.38 2.31
CA CYS A 61 -27.24 0.80 2.89
C CYS A 61 -27.37 1.99 1.96
N ASN A 62 -27.53 3.18 2.53
CA ASN A 62 -27.48 4.43 1.77
C ASN A 62 -26.02 4.86 1.50
N GLU A 63 -25.86 5.85 0.62
CA GLU A 63 -24.54 6.38 0.23
C GLU A 63 -23.69 6.79 1.44
N GLY A 64 -24.27 7.49 2.42
CA GLY A 64 -23.51 7.97 3.59
C GLY A 64 -23.00 6.83 4.49
N GLU A 65 -23.74 5.74 4.60
CA GLU A 65 -23.30 4.52 5.29
C GLU A 65 -22.14 3.86 4.56
N LEU A 66 -22.28 3.65 3.25
CA LEU A 66 -21.24 3.05 2.41
C LEU A 66 -19.95 3.89 2.41
N SER A 67 -20.08 5.22 2.31
CA SER A 67 -18.96 6.16 2.35
C SER A 67 -18.21 6.11 3.69
N ARG A 68 -18.91 5.99 4.83
CA ARG A 68 -18.28 5.81 6.15
C ARG A 68 -17.58 4.46 6.29
N MET A 69 -18.18 3.38 5.77
CA MET A 69 -17.56 2.05 5.75
C MET A 69 -16.28 2.07 4.92
N ARG A 70 -16.34 2.62 3.69
CA ARG A 70 -15.16 2.76 2.82
C ARG A 70 -14.05 3.53 3.52
N ALA A 71 -14.35 4.72 4.05
CA ALA A 71 -13.37 5.55 4.75
C ALA A 71 -12.72 4.82 5.94
N THR A 72 -13.45 3.95 6.62
CA THR A 72 -12.92 3.15 7.73
C THR A 72 -11.95 2.05 7.26
N LEU A 73 -12.18 1.49 6.07
CA LEU A 73 -11.37 0.42 5.48
C LEU A 73 -10.10 0.96 4.80
N VAL A 74 -10.17 2.13 4.16
CA VAL A 74 -9.05 2.69 3.37
C VAL A 74 -8.21 3.73 4.12
N ARG A 75 -8.52 4.01 5.40
CA ARG A 75 -7.73 4.96 6.20
C ARG A 75 -6.34 4.43 6.56
N GLU A 76 -5.43 5.37 6.76
CA GLU A 76 -4.02 5.13 7.10
C GLU A 76 -3.80 4.07 8.21
N PRO A 77 -4.47 4.10 9.39
CA PRO A 77 -4.21 3.08 10.41
C PRO A 77 -4.53 1.65 9.97
N THR A 78 -5.59 1.46 9.18
CA THR A 78 -5.99 0.15 8.66
C THR A 78 -4.96 -0.36 7.65
N LEU A 79 -4.49 0.51 6.75
CA LEU A 79 -3.47 0.15 5.76
C LEU A 79 -2.11 -0.10 6.42
N ALA A 80 -1.73 0.70 7.41
CA ALA A 80 -0.51 0.49 8.18
C ALA A 80 -0.54 -0.85 8.93
N GLU A 81 -1.69 -1.27 9.45
CA GLU A 81 -1.85 -2.60 10.03
C GLU A 81 -1.62 -3.71 9.01
N LEU A 82 -2.22 -3.61 7.81
CA LEU A 82 -1.97 -4.55 6.72
C LEU A 82 -0.48 -4.61 6.34
N ALA A 83 0.16 -3.44 6.21
CA ALA A 83 1.59 -3.35 5.92
C ALA A 83 2.43 -4.10 6.96
N ARG A 84 2.08 -4.00 8.26
CA ARG A 84 2.75 -4.74 9.34
C ARG A 84 2.51 -6.24 9.26
N GLN A 85 1.30 -6.68 8.92
CA GLN A 85 0.98 -8.11 8.74
C GLN A 85 1.82 -8.74 7.62
N PHE A 86 2.01 -8.04 6.51
CA PHE A 86 2.91 -8.47 5.43
C PHE A 86 4.40 -8.26 5.77
N GLY A 87 4.70 -7.43 6.76
CA GLY A 87 6.05 -7.03 7.15
C GLY A 87 6.71 -6.14 6.09
N LEU A 88 5.95 -5.25 5.45
CA LEU A 88 6.42 -4.40 4.34
C LEU A 88 7.59 -3.50 4.76
N GLY A 89 7.56 -2.99 5.99
CA GLY A 89 8.63 -2.12 6.52
C GLY A 89 10.04 -2.72 6.41
N ASP A 90 10.17 -4.04 6.50
CA ASP A 90 11.46 -4.74 6.37
C ASP A 90 12.01 -4.76 4.92
N TYR A 91 11.16 -4.46 3.94
CA TYR A 91 11.50 -4.45 2.51
C TYR A 91 11.63 -3.03 1.94
N MET A 92 11.28 -2.00 2.72
CA MET A 92 11.28 -0.62 2.24
C MET A 92 12.70 -0.06 2.10
N ALA A 93 12.92 0.67 1.02
CA ALA A 93 14.11 1.50 0.87
C ALA A 93 13.81 2.90 1.41
N LEU A 94 14.52 3.28 2.47
CA LEU A 94 14.41 4.58 3.13
C LEU A 94 15.76 5.31 3.10
N GLY A 95 15.73 6.64 2.97
CA GLY A 95 16.92 7.46 3.13
C GLY A 95 17.49 7.38 4.56
N PRO A 96 18.79 7.67 4.76
CA PRO A 96 19.45 7.48 6.07
C PRO A 96 18.79 8.24 7.23
N GLY A 97 18.27 9.45 6.97
CA GLY A 97 17.56 10.25 7.98
C GLY A 97 16.21 9.63 8.37
N GLU A 98 15.46 9.16 7.38
CA GLU A 98 14.15 8.53 7.57
C GLU A 98 14.28 7.17 8.28
N LEU A 99 15.34 6.41 7.97
CA LEU A 99 15.62 5.16 8.65
C LEU A 99 15.97 5.40 10.13
N LYS A 100 16.80 6.41 10.43
CA LYS A 100 17.19 6.79 11.80
C LYS A 100 16.02 7.24 12.66
N SER A 101 15.03 7.92 12.07
CA SER A 101 13.82 8.35 12.76
C SER A 101 12.74 7.26 12.89
N GLY A 102 13.01 6.05 12.39
CA GLY A 102 12.08 4.92 12.47
C GLY A 102 10.97 4.94 11.42
N GLY A 103 11.17 5.58 10.27
CA GLY A 103 10.17 5.71 9.20
C GLY A 103 9.57 4.39 8.73
N PHE A 104 10.31 3.27 8.79
CA PHE A 104 9.82 1.93 8.45
C PHE A 104 8.71 1.39 9.38
N ARG A 105 8.38 2.12 10.46
CA ARG A 105 7.28 1.82 11.38
C ARG A 105 6.20 2.91 11.40
N ARG A 106 6.41 4.03 10.69
CA ARG A 106 5.48 5.17 10.67
C ARG A 106 4.24 4.76 9.88
N GLU A 107 3.06 5.11 10.40
CA GLU A 107 1.78 4.68 9.82
C GLU A 107 1.59 5.20 8.41
N SER A 108 1.78 6.50 8.19
CA SER A 108 1.71 7.11 6.86
C SER A 108 2.59 6.39 5.84
N ILE A 109 3.89 6.24 6.12
CA ILE A 109 4.84 5.58 5.21
C ILE A 109 4.44 4.13 4.90
N LEU A 110 3.90 3.42 5.88
CA LEU A 110 3.42 2.05 5.70
C LEU A 110 2.14 1.98 4.86
N ALA A 111 1.20 2.90 5.08
CA ALA A 111 -0.03 3.02 4.30
C ALA A 111 0.28 3.36 2.84
N ASP A 112 1.11 4.39 2.60
CA ASP A 112 1.55 4.81 1.26
C ASP A 112 2.21 3.65 0.51
N CYS A 113 2.96 2.81 1.22
CA CYS A 113 3.60 1.63 0.65
C CYS A 113 2.59 0.55 0.22
N VAL A 114 1.51 0.35 0.98
CA VAL A 114 0.43 -0.58 0.60
C VAL A 114 -0.25 -0.09 -0.67
N GLU A 115 -0.61 1.19 -0.72
CA GLU A 115 -1.23 1.80 -1.91
C GLU A 115 -0.30 1.70 -3.10
N ALA A 116 0.98 2.03 -2.94
CA ALA A 116 1.95 1.91 -4.02
C ALA A 116 2.13 0.47 -4.52
N VAL A 117 2.04 -0.53 -3.65
CA VAL A 117 2.05 -1.95 -4.07
C VAL A 117 0.80 -2.28 -4.87
N ILE A 118 -0.38 -1.79 -4.46
CA ILE A 118 -1.63 -1.94 -5.23
C ILE A 118 -1.49 -1.29 -6.61
N GLY A 119 -1.00 -0.05 -6.68
CA GLY A 119 -0.77 0.66 -7.94
C GLY A 119 0.32 0.03 -8.81
N ALA A 120 1.22 -0.78 -8.24
CA ALA A 120 2.22 -1.52 -9.00
C ALA A 120 1.68 -2.83 -9.59
N ILE A 121 0.59 -3.37 -9.04
CA ILE A 121 -0.05 -4.61 -9.49
C ILE A 121 -0.92 -4.36 -10.73
N SER A 122 -1.49 -3.15 -10.86
CA SER A 122 -2.46 -2.77 -11.90
C SER A 122 -1.93 -2.81 -13.33
#